data_AF-A0A8C3T4G1-F1
#
_entry.id   AF-A0A8C3T4G1-F1
#
_cell.length_a   1.000
_cell.length_b   1.000
_cell.length_c   1.000
_cell.angle_alpha   90.00
_cell.angle_beta   90.00
_cell.angle_gamma   90.00
#
_symmetry.space_group_name_H-M   'P 1'
#
loop_
_entity.id
_entity.type
_entity.pdbx_description
1 polymer ?
#
loop_
_entity_poly.entity_id
_entity_poly.type
_entity_poly.pdbx_seq_one_letter_code
_entity_poly.pdbx_strand_id
1 'polypeptide(L)'
;MASELPAQTSRVTRTSSRLTSGPWKRPAAPAPAAAPSRPRFWEGQDVLARWTDGLLYLGTIKKVSEVCLVQFEDNSQFLVLWKDIKPAAVPGEEICCACYLESVSPENQLVRCEKCGHTYHQECHLPKVLDVSSDGAGVLGAWMCRQCVFAVATKRGGALKKGPYAKAMLSMKLVLPYQLKALEWDPAHLTNRQQCYCYCGGPGEWNLKMLQCCSCAQWFHEACTQCLSKPLLYGDRFYVFECCVCTGGPESVRRLPLRWVDVAHLILYHLSICCKKKYFDFEREILPFASENWDNLLLGELSDTPKRDQYSQLLSALSSHKDRWEQLL
;
A
#
# COMPACT_ATOMS: atom_id res chain seq x y z
N MET A 1 61.08 2.20 22.21
CA MET A 1 60.25 3.23 22.85
C MET A 1 58.92 3.24 22.12
N ALA A 2 57.95 2.54 22.72
CA ALA A 2 56.62 2.37 22.19
C ALA A 2 55.76 3.62 22.49
N SER A 3 54.90 3.98 21.54
CA SER A 3 53.69 4.76 21.82
C SER A 3 52.58 4.22 20.92
N GLU A 4 51.71 3.43 21.54
CA GLU A 4 50.47 2.90 21.00
C GLU A 4 49.41 4.02 20.88
N LEU A 5 48.63 4.00 19.80
CA LEU A 5 47.41 4.79 19.64
C LEU A 5 46.19 3.92 20.01
N PRO A 6 45.21 4.42 20.78
CA PRO A 6 44.11 3.60 21.24
C PRO A 6 43.03 3.42 20.17
N ALA A 7 42.63 2.17 19.94
CA ALA A 7 41.44 1.80 19.18
C ALA A 7 40.19 2.06 20.03
N GLN A 8 39.32 2.98 19.59
CA GLN A 8 37.98 3.14 20.16
C GLN A 8 36.97 2.35 19.33
N THR A 9 36.64 1.15 19.79
CA THR A 9 35.47 0.38 19.35
C THR A 9 34.23 0.91 20.07
N SER A 10 33.37 1.68 19.39
CA SER A 10 32.06 2.06 19.92
C SER A 10 31.07 0.89 19.75
N ARG A 11 30.93 0.11 20.82
CA ARG A 11 29.93 -0.95 20.95
C ARG A 11 28.56 -0.30 21.13
N VAL A 12 27.81 -0.11 20.05
CA VAL A 12 26.41 0.32 20.11
C VAL A 12 25.57 -0.85 20.62
N THR A 13 25.26 -0.85 21.91
CA THR A 13 24.23 -1.69 22.51
C THR A 13 22.88 -1.35 21.90
N ARG A 14 22.39 -2.21 21.00
CA ARG A 14 21.00 -2.20 20.52
C ARG A 14 20.07 -2.57 21.68
N THR A 15 19.47 -1.56 22.30
CA THR A 15 18.26 -1.77 23.10
C THR A 15 17.12 -2.12 22.15
N SER A 16 16.75 -3.41 22.13
CA SER A 16 15.50 -3.89 21.54
C SER A 16 14.33 -3.25 22.31
N SER A 17 13.74 -2.19 21.74
CA SER A 17 12.45 -1.70 22.21
C SER A 17 11.39 -2.72 21.80
N ARG A 18 10.79 -3.38 22.80
CA ARG A 18 9.65 -4.27 22.63
C ARG A 18 8.50 -3.48 22.00
N LEU A 19 8.11 -3.88 20.79
CA LEU A 19 6.86 -3.51 20.15
C LEU A 19 5.69 -4.04 20.99
N THR A 20 5.19 -3.25 21.94
CA THR A 20 3.87 -3.47 22.51
C THR A 20 2.86 -2.91 21.53
N SER A 21 2.43 -3.75 20.58
CA SER A 21 1.16 -3.54 19.90
C SER A 21 0.09 -3.45 20.99
N GLY A 22 -0.45 -2.26 21.23
CA GLY A 22 -1.60 -2.07 22.13
C GLY A 22 -2.73 -3.04 21.73
N PRO A 23 -3.56 -3.48 22.70
CA PRO A 23 -4.53 -4.54 22.46
C PRO A 23 -5.53 -4.11 21.38
N TRP A 24 -5.43 -4.75 20.21
CA TRP A 24 -6.48 -4.71 19.20
C TRP A 24 -7.72 -5.36 19.80
N LYS A 25 -8.68 -4.53 20.22
CA LYS A 25 -10.05 -4.97 20.42
C LYS A 25 -10.80 -4.61 19.15
N ARG A 26 -11.01 -5.57 18.25
CA ARG A 26 -12.26 -5.54 17.48
C ARG A 26 -13.37 -5.55 18.54
N PRO A 27 -14.37 -4.65 18.52
CA PRO A 27 -15.55 -4.85 19.33
C PRO A 27 -16.00 -6.29 19.11
N ALA A 28 -16.26 -7.03 20.19
CA ALA A 28 -16.82 -8.36 20.06
C ALA A 28 -17.98 -8.27 19.06
N ALA A 29 -18.04 -9.18 18.09
CA ALA A 29 -19.23 -9.30 17.26
C ALA A 29 -20.41 -9.34 18.25
N PRO A 30 -21.38 -8.42 18.16
CA PRO A 30 -22.50 -8.47 19.08
C PRO A 30 -23.15 -9.86 18.93
N ALA A 31 -23.70 -10.38 20.03
CA ALA A 31 -24.69 -11.45 19.95
C ALA A 31 -25.67 -11.14 18.82
N PRO A 32 -26.14 -12.13 18.03
CA PRO A 32 -26.77 -11.90 16.74
C PRO A 32 -27.86 -10.83 16.89
N ALA A 33 -27.53 -9.60 16.47
CA ALA A 33 -28.53 -8.57 16.29
C ALA A 33 -29.48 -9.10 15.22
N ALA A 34 -30.76 -8.75 15.34
CA ALA A 34 -31.76 -9.07 14.33
C ALA A 34 -31.16 -8.83 12.94
N ALA A 35 -31.29 -9.82 12.04
CA ALA A 35 -30.69 -9.76 10.72
C ALA A 35 -31.01 -8.40 10.10
N PRO A 36 -30.02 -7.68 9.54
CA PRO A 36 -30.28 -6.40 8.91
C PRO A 36 -31.40 -6.61 7.89
N SER A 37 -32.39 -5.71 7.89
CA SER A 37 -33.58 -5.82 7.04
C SER A 37 -33.26 -5.91 5.54
N ARG A 38 -32.00 -5.64 5.15
CA ARG A 38 -31.45 -5.78 3.81
C ARG A 38 -30.05 -6.41 3.83
N PRO A 39 -29.73 -7.28 2.84
CA PRO A 39 -28.37 -7.78 2.68
C PRO A 39 -27.40 -6.64 2.36
N ARG A 40 -26.19 -6.70 2.93
CA ARG A 40 -25.13 -5.68 2.72
C ARG A 40 -24.77 -5.49 1.25
N PHE A 41 -24.81 -6.57 0.48
CA PHE A 41 -24.47 -6.61 -0.93
C PHE A 41 -25.58 -7.31 -1.72
N TRP A 42 -25.90 -6.80 -2.91
CA TRP A 42 -26.87 -7.40 -3.82
C TRP A 42 -26.46 -7.21 -5.30
N GLU A 43 -27.02 -8.03 -6.19
CA GLU A 43 -26.75 -7.91 -7.63
C GLU A 43 -27.33 -6.60 -8.19
N GLY A 44 -26.57 -5.92 -9.05
CA GLY A 44 -26.90 -4.60 -9.58
C GLY A 44 -26.50 -3.43 -8.68
N GLN A 45 -25.93 -3.68 -7.49
CA GLN A 45 -25.45 -2.62 -6.61
C GLN A 45 -24.14 -2.01 -7.13
N ASP A 46 -24.11 -0.68 -7.20
CA ASP A 46 -22.88 0.07 -7.46
C ASP A 46 -22.03 0.22 -6.20
N VAL A 47 -20.73 -0.04 -6.35
CA VAL A 47 -19.77 -0.11 -5.25
C VAL A 47 -18.41 0.46 -5.67
N LEU A 48 -17.63 0.89 -4.68
CA LEU A 48 -16.20 1.09 -4.83
C LEU A 48 -15.47 -0.18 -4.38
N ALA A 49 -14.73 -0.80 -5.28
CA ALA A 49 -13.90 -1.97 -5.01
C ALA A 49 -12.43 -1.58 -4.96
N ARG A 50 -11.71 -2.04 -3.93
CA ARG A 50 -10.27 -1.83 -3.81
C ARG A 50 -9.51 -2.87 -4.63
N TRP A 51 -8.58 -2.41 -5.46
CA TRP A 51 -7.73 -3.27 -6.29
C TRP A 51 -6.36 -3.56 -5.66
N THR A 52 -5.55 -4.39 -6.31
CA THR A 52 -4.21 -4.83 -5.84
C THR A 52 -3.16 -3.72 -5.82
N ASP A 53 -3.45 -2.55 -6.39
CA ASP A 53 -2.62 -1.34 -6.26
C ASP A 53 -3.02 -0.45 -5.07
N GLY A 54 -4.04 -0.87 -4.30
CA GLY A 54 -4.58 -0.16 -3.16
C GLY A 54 -5.56 0.97 -3.50
N LEU A 55 -5.82 1.22 -4.79
CA LEU A 55 -6.77 2.24 -5.26
C LEU A 55 -8.21 1.71 -5.28
N LEU A 56 -9.18 2.62 -5.37
CA LEU A 56 -10.60 2.30 -5.46
C LEU A 56 -11.09 2.52 -6.89
N TYR A 57 -11.89 1.57 -7.37
CA TYR A 57 -12.49 1.56 -8.69
C TYR A 57 -13.99 1.41 -8.57
N LEU A 58 -14.74 2.13 -9.40
CA LEU A 58 -16.18 1.97 -9.50
C LEU A 58 -16.50 0.65 -10.21
N GLY A 59 -17.51 -0.05 -9.70
CA GLY A 59 -18.04 -1.22 -10.36
C GLY A 59 -19.43 -1.58 -9.88
N THR A 60 -20.06 -2.51 -10.59
CA THR A 60 -21.40 -3.02 -10.29
C THR A 60 -21.31 -4.51 -9.94
N ILE A 61 -21.93 -4.91 -8.83
CA ILE A 61 -21.98 -6.32 -8.42
C ILE A 61 -22.83 -7.11 -9.42
N LYS A 62 -22.28 -8.20 -9.95
CA LYS A 62 -22.98 -9.11 -10.87
C LYS A 62 -23.43 -10.41 -10.21
N LYS A 63 -22.68 -10.89 -9.20
CA LYS A 63 -23.03 -12.07 -8.40
C LYS A 63 -22.55 -11.90 -6.97
N VAL A 64 -23.34 -12.37 -6.01
CA VAL A 64 -22.98 -12.39 -4.58
C VAL A 64 -22.79 -13.84 -4.12
N SER A 65 -21.61 -14.14 -3.58
CA SER A 65 -21.28 -15.41 -2.92
C SER A 65 -20.35 -15.11 -1.72
N GLU A 66 -19.48 -16.05 -1.30
CA GLU A 66 -18.39 -15.77 -0.36
C GLU A 66 -17.46 -14.64 -0.83
N VAL A 67 -17.39 -14.45 -2.15
CA VAL A 67 -16.83 -13.29 -2.85
C VAL A 67 -17.86 -12.71 -3.82
N CYS A 68 -17.74 -11.43 -4.18
CA CYS A 68 -18.62 -10.85 -5.19
C CYS A 68 -17.93 -10.81 -6.54
N LEU A 69 -18.64 -11.17 -7.61
CA LEU A 69 -18.21 -10.86 -8.98
C LEU A 69 -18.57 -9.40 -9.26
N VAL A 70 -17.56 -8.56 -9.52
CA VAL A 70 -17.74 -7.13 -9.79
C VAL A 70 -17.33 -6.85 -11.24
N GLN A 71 -18.19 -6.15 -11.98
CA GLN A 71 -17.86 -5.60 -13.29
C GLN A 71 -17.41 -4.15 -13.14
N PHE A 72 -16.24 -3.81 -13.67
CA PHE A 72 -15.67 -2.46 -13.64
C PHE A 72 -16.07 -1.65 -14.88
N GLU A 73 -15.75 -0.35 -14.89
CA GLU A 73 -16.10 0.58 -15.96
C GLU A 73 -15.54 0.19 -17.34
N ASP A 74 -14.42 -0.54 -17.38
CA ASP A 74 -13.81 -1.06 -18.61
C ASP A 74 -14.41 -2.41 -19.07
N ASN A 75 -15.49 -2.85 -18.43
CA ASN A 75 -16.17 -4.14 -18.62
C ASN A 75 -15.38 -5.37 -18.16
N SER A 76 -14.20 -5.20 -17.56
CA SER A 76 -13.51 -6.31 -16.91
C SER A 76 -14.32 -6.83 -15.72
N GLN A 77 -14.21 -8.13 -15.43
CA GLN A 77 -14.92 -8.77 -14.33
C GLN A 77 -13.96 -9.56 -13.47
N PHE A 78 -13.99 -9.30 -12.15
CA PHE A 78 -13.13 -9.99 -11.19
C PHE A 78 -13.88 -10.34 -9.92
N LEU A 79 -13.41 -11.39 -9.25
CA LEU A 79 -13.87 -11.76 -7.91
C LEU A 79 -13.20 -10.83 -6.89
N VAL A 80 -14.01 -10.18 -6.06
CA VAL A 80 -13.57 -9.24 -5.04
C VAL A 80 -14.06 -9.71 -3.66
N LEU A 81 -13.15 -9.72 -2.69
CA LEU A 81 -13.46 -10.06 -1.30
C LEU A 81 -14.38 -8.98 -0.69
N TRP A 82 -15.33 -9.39 0.14
CA TRP A 82 -16.26 -8.47 0.80
C TRP A 82 -15.56 -7.35 1.59
N LYS A 83 -14.39 -7.63 2.17
CA LYS A 83 -13.58 -6.63 2.90
C LYS A 83 -13.10 -5.48 2.00
N ASP A 84 -13.02 -5.71 0.69
CA ASP A 84 -12.50 -4.77 -0.30
C ASP A 84 -13.60 -4.04 -1.08
N ILE A 85 -14.86 -4.37 -0.81
CA ILE A 85 -16.04 -3.72 -1.40
C ILE A 85 -16.58 -2.66 -0.45
N LYS A 86 -16.97 -1.51 -0.98
CA LYS A 86 -17.50 -0.36 -0.23
C LYS A 86 -18.76 0.15 -0.93
N PRO A 87 -19.95 -0.10 -0.35
CA PRO A 87 -21.18 0.45 -0.89
C PRO A 87 -21.29 1.95 -0.60
N ALA A 88 -22.21 2.63 -1.28
CA ALA A 88 -22.61 3.98 -0.92
C ALA A 88 -23.38 3.98 0.42
N ALA A 89 -23.35 5.12 1.14
CA ALA A 89 -24.21 5.28 2.30
C ALA A 89 -25.67 5.36 1.85
N VAL A 90 -26.55 4.70 2.58
CA VAL A 90 -28.00 4.81 2.35
C VAL A 90 -28.50 6.09 3.05
N PRO A 91 -29.18 7.01 2.33
CA PRO A 91 -29.74 8.20 2.95
C PRO A 91 -30.75 7.84 4.05
N GLY A 92 -30.63 8.47 5.22
CA GLY A 92 -31.52 8.27 6.37
C GLY A 92 -31.13 7.14 7.32
N GLU A 93 -30.07 6.37 7.04
CA GLU A 93 -29.54 5.37 7.98
C GLU A 93 -28.51 5.99 8.94
N GLU A 94 -28.79 5.97 10.24
CA GLU A 94 -27.87 6.38 11.31
C GLU A 94 -27.24 5.17 12.02
N ILE A 95 -26.73 4.21 11.25
CA ILE A 95 -26.13 2.98 11.77
C ILE A 95 -24.62 2.99 11.52
N CYS A 96 -23.83 2.64 12.54
CA CYS A 96 -22.39 2.51 12.36
C CYS A 96 -22.05 1.48 11.29
N CYS A 97 -21.37 1.90 10.22
CA CYS A 97 -21.04 1.03 9.10
C CYS A 97 -19.94 -0.03 9.38
N ALA A 98 -19.40 -0.05 10.60
CA ALA A 98 -18.39 -1.02 11.04
C ALA A 98 -18.98 -2.13 11.92
N CYS A 99 -19.83 -1.79 12.89
CA CYS A 99 -20.46 -2.76 13.80
C CYS A 99 -21.93 -3.04 13.51
N TYR A 100 -22.58 -2.25 12.64
CA TYR A 100 -23.99 -2.34 12.26
C TYR A 100 -24.97 -2.11 13.41
N LEU A 101 -24.57 -1.33 14.41
CA LEU A 101 -25.41 -0.95 15.54
C LEU A 101 -25.72 0.55 15.49
N GLU A 102 -26.91 0.91 15.98
CA GLU A 102 -27.37 2.29 16.20
C GLU A 102 -27.14 2.76 17.64
N SER A 103 -26.93 1.84 18.58
CA SER A 103 -26.77 2.14 20.01
C SER A 103 -25.58 3.07 20.27
N VAL A 104 -25.79 4.19 20.95
CA VAL A 104 -24.74 5.14 21.36
C VAL A 104 -24.59 5.17 22.88
N SER A 105 -23.39 5.52 23.37
CA SER A 105 -23.14 5.84 24.78
C SER A 105 -22.49 7.22 24.90
N PRO A 106 -22.54 7.87 26.08
CA PRO A 106 -21.92 9.19 26.28
C PRO A 106 -20.46 9.28 25.81
N GLU A 107 -19.69 8.20 25.96
CA GLU A 107 -18.27 8.10 25.62
C GLU A 107 -17.99 7.56 24.20
N ASN A 108 -19.03 7.14 23.47
CA ASN A 108 -18.91 6.51 22.15
C ASN A 108 -20.11 6.86 21.27
N GLN A 109 -20.09 8.09 20.75
CA GLN A 109 -21.11 8.65 19.88
C GLN A 109 -20.91 8.20 18.42
N LEU A 110 -21.97 8.35 17.62
CA LEU A 110 -21.87 8.24 16.16
C LEU A 110 -21.32 9.54 15.56
N VAL A 111 -20.33 9.40 14.68
CA VAL A 111 -19.72 10.50 13.93
C VAL A 111 -19.94 10.26 12.44
N ARG A 112 -20.46 11.26 11.74
CA ARG A 112 -20.75 11.19 10.31
C ARG A 112 -19.58 11.72 9.49
N CYS A 113 -19.15 10.94 8.50
CA CYS A 113 -18.15 11.39 7.52
C CYS A 113 -18.79 12.39 6.56
N GLU A 114 -18.22 13.58 6.45
CA GLU A 114 -18.77 14.62 5.56
C GLU A 114 -18.68 14.26 4.08
N LYS A 115 -17.71 13.43 3.70
CA LYS A 115 -17.52 13.10 2.28
C LYS A 115 -18.43 11.98 1.78
N CYS A 116 -18.58 10.89 2.54
CA CYS A 116 -19.35 9.73 2.08
C CYS A 116 -20.67 9.52 2.83
N GLY A 117 -20.99 10.36 3.81
CA GLY A 117 -22.23 10.28 4.58
C GLY A 117 -22.34 9.12 5.56
N HIS A 118 -21.42 8.15 5.53
CA HIS A 118 -21.40 7.01 6.46
C HIS A 118 -21.14 7.46 7.89
N THR A 119 -21.76 6.79 8.85
CA THR A 119 -21.53 7.01 10.28
C THR A 119 -20.64 5.92 10.88
N TYR A 120 -19.89 6.31 11.91
CA TYR A 120 -18.99 5.44 12.66
C TYR A 120 -19.15 5.74 14.15
N HIS A 121 -19.24 4.72 15.00
CA HIS A 121 -18.91 4.94 16.41
C HIS A 121 -17.47 5.42 16.53
N GLN A 122 -17.21 6.34 17.45
CA GLN A 122 -15.87 6.87 17.70
C GLN A 122 -14.82 5.75 17.87
N GLU A 123 -15.17 4.69 18.60
CA GLU A 123 -14.30 3.52 18.85
C GLU A 123 -14.26 2.50 17.72
N CYS A 124 -15.25 2.51 16.81
CA CYS A 124 -15.26 1.62 15.65
C CYS A 124 -14.41 2.14 14.48
N HIS A 125 -14.03 3.42 14.50
CA HIS A 125 -13.12 4.00 13.53
C HIS A 125 -11.65 3.83 13.96
N LEU A 126 -10.74 3.72 12.98
CA LEU A 126 -9.30 3.57 13.23
C LEU A 126 -8.49 4.67 12.51
N PRO A 127 -7.81 5.56 13.26
CA PRO A 127 -7.74 5.65 14.73
C PRO A 127 -9.06 6.12 15.36
N LYS A 128 -9.21 5.92 16.69
CA LYS A 128 -10.38 6.39 17.47
C LYS A 128 -10.61 7.89 17.22
N VAL A 129 -11.87 8.29 17.05
CA VAL A 129 -12.24 9.70 16.87
C VAL A 129 -12.34 10.35 18.25
N LEU A 130 -11.40 11.25 18.58
CA LEU A 130 -11.25 11.78 19.94
C LEU A 130 -12.03 13.07 20.23
N ASP A 131 -12.41 13.87 19.23
CA ASP A 131 -13.39 14.97 19.37
C ASP A 131 -13.77 15.51 17.98
N VAL A 132 -15.05 15.88 17.79
CA VAL A 132 -15.56 16.47 16.53
C VAL A 132 -15.36 17.99 16.49
N SER A 133 -15.04 18.61 17.63
CA SER A 133 -15.10 20.07 17.86
C SER A 133 -13.75 20.76 18.11
N SER A 134 -12.61 20.06 18.07
CA SER A 134 -11.31 20.70 18.32
C SER A 134 -10.18 20.05 17.52
N ASP A 135 -9.80 20.68 16.40
CA ASP A 135 -8.51 20.67 15.67
C ASP A 135 -7.70 19.37 15.49
N GLY A 136 -8.27 18.21 15.82
CA GLY A 136 -7.64 16.90 15.74
C GLY A 136 -8.14 16.13 14.53
N ALA A 137 -7.51 16.35 13.37
CA ALA A 137 -7.79 15.68 12.09
C ALA A 137 -8.95 16.22 11.24
N GLY A 138 -9.57 17.34 11.63
CA GLY A 138 -10.46 18.10 10.75
C GLY A 138 -9.69 18.80 9.64
N VAL A 139 -10.00 18.48 8.39
CA VAL A 139 -9.61 19.32 7.25
C VAL A 139 -10.65 20.43 7.21
N LEU A 140 -10.31 21.66 7.63
CA LEU A 140 -11.21 22.83 7.57
C LEU A 140 -12.51 22.71 8.42
N GLY A 141 -12.46 22.04 9.57
CA GLY A 141 -13.62 21.86 10.47
C GLY A 141 -14.48 20.62 10.18
N ALA A 142 -14.18 19.91 9.08
CA ALA A 142 -14.91 18.73 8.62
C ALA A 142 -14.17 17.41 8.93
N TRP A 143 -14.83 16.46 9.60
CA TRP A 143 -14.26 15.13 9.82
C TRP A 143 -14.46 14.21 8.61
N MET A 144 -13.40 13.52 8.21
CA MET A 144 -13.43 12.53 7.12
C MET A 144 -12.91 11.18 7.59
N CYS A 145 -13.68 10.14 7.29
CA CYS A 145 -13.29 8.78 7.63
C CYS A 145 -12.03 8.35 6.87
N ARG A 146 -11.33 7.34 7.42
CA ARG A 146 -10.15 6.69 6.83
C ARG A 146 -10.33 6.39 5.35
N GLN A 147 -11.49 5.82 4.98
CA GLN A 147 -11.75 5.42 3.61
C GLN A 147 -11.72 6.61 2.65
N CYS A 148 -12.33 7.73 3.01
CA CYS A 148 -12.36 8.93 2.19
C CYS A 148 -11.00 9.64 2.15
N VAL A 149 -10.27 9.64 3.28
CA VAL A 149 -8.90 10.16 3.33
C VAL A 149 -8.01 9.38 2.36
N PHE A 150 -8.04 8.05 2.39
CA PHE A 150 -7.30 7.23 1.43
C PHE A 150 -7.77 7.46 -0.01
N ALA A 151 -9.08 7.46 -0.27
CA ALA A 151 -9.63 7.68 -1.61
C ALA A 151 -9.15 9.01 -2.26
N VAL A 152 -8.98 10.07 -1.45
CA VAL A 152 -8.48 11.36 -1.93
C VAL A 152 -6.96 11.38 -2.05
N ALA A 153 -6.26 10.83 -1.06
CA ALA A 153 -4.81 11.00 -0.92
C ALA A 153 -3.98 9.98 -1.71
N THR A 154 -4.47 8.76 -1.93
CA THR A 154 -3.74 7.73 -2.70
C THR A 154 -3.71 8.07 -4.19
N LYS A 155 -2.52 7.97 -4.82
CA LYS A 155 -2.32 8.21 -6.25
C LYS A 155 -1.28 7.24 -6.81
N ARG A 156 -1.37 6.90 -8.10
CA ARG A 156 -0.31 6.18 -8.81
C ARG A 156 1.00 6.99 -8.70
N GLY A 157 2.12 6.32 -8.44
CA GLY A 157 3.42 6.94 -8.21
C GLY A 157 3.69 7.42 -6.79
N GLY A 158 2.70 7.36 -5.89
CA GLY A 158 2.82 7.78 -4.49
C GLY A 158 1.69 8.71 -4.06
N ALA A 159 1.28 8.60 -2.80
CA ALA A 159 0.22 9.42 -2.22
C ALA A 159 0.63 10.90 -2.07
N LEU A 160 -0.36 11.76 -1.87
CA LEU A 160 -0.17 13.19 -1.59
C LEU A 160 0.78 13.39 -0.41
N LYS A 161 1.80 14.23 -0.59
CA LYS A 161 2.83 14.52 0.44
C LYS A 161 2.56 15.79 1.24
N LYS A 162 1.76 16.71 0.71
CA LYS A 162 1.49 18.03 1.30
C LYS A 162 -0.01 18.28 1.38
N GLY A 163 -0.39 19.22 2.24
CA GLY A 163 -1.77 19.63 2.43
C GLY A 163 -2.51 18.80 3.48
N PRO A 164 -3.76 19.17 3.78
CA PRO A 164 -4.50 18.63 4.91
C PRO A 164 -4.83 17.14 4.75
N TYR A 165 -5.16 16.69 3.53
CA TYR A 165 -5.38 15.26 3.24
C TYR A 165 -4.12 14.40 3.43
N ALA A 166 -2.94 14.92 3.08
CA ALA A 166 -1.67 14.23 3.29
C ALA A 166 -1.37 14.07 4.79
N LYS A 167 -1.61 15.11 5.58
CA LYS A 167 -1.46 15.08 7.05
C LYS A 167 -2.46 14.10 7.69
N ALA A 168 -3.73 14.15 7.28
CA ALA A 168 -4.74 13.21 7.75
C ALA A 168 -4.36 11.77 7.40
N MET A 169 -3.91 11.51 6.17
CA MET A 169 -3.47 10.17 5.76
C MET A 169 -2.32 9.66 6.60
N LEU A 170 -1.31 10.50 6.91
CA LEU A 170 -0.22 10.13 7.80
C LEU A 170 -0.74 9.68 9.17
N SER A 171 -1.63 10.46 9.80
CA SER A 171 -2.26 10.09 11.08
C SER A 171 -3.00 8.76 10.99
N MET A 172 -3.73 8.52 9.89
CA MET A 172 -4.43 7.25 9.66
C MET A 172 -3.45 6.07 9.52
N LYS A 173 -2.29 6.28 8.89
CA LYS A 173 -1.29 5.23 8.63
C LYS A 173 -0.55 4.76 9.89
N LEU A 174 -0.66 5.48 11.01
CA LEU A 174 -0.08 5.05 12.29
C LEU A 174 -0.79 3.84 12.91
N VAL A 175 -2.00 3.52 12.46
CA VAL A 175 -2.78 2.37 12.94
C VAL A 175 -3.24 1.51 11.76
N LEU A 176 -3.02 0.20 11.85
CA LEU A 176 -3.50 -0.76 10.86
C LEU A 176 -4.97 -1.13 11.14
N PRO A 177 -5.83 -1.27 10.10
CA PRO A 177 -7.21 -1.71 10.26
C PRO A 177 -7.36 -3.24 10.43
N TYR A 178 -6.28 -3.94 10.78
CA TYR A 178 -6.22 -5.38 10.93
C TYR A 178 -5.08 -5.77 11.90
N GLN A 179 -5.11 -7.01 12.38
CA GLN A 179 -4.10 -7.55 13.29
C GLN A 179 -2.96 -8.21 12.51
N LEU A 180 -1.78 -7.58 12.49
CA LEU A 180 -0.64 -8.06 11.72
C LEU A 180 -0.20 -9.49 12.09
N LYS A 181 -0.24 -9.83 13.38
CA LYS A 181 0.17 -11.16 13.89
C LYS A 181 -0.81 -12.28 13.54
N ALA A 182 -2.02 -11.97 13.08
CA ALA A 182 -3.03 -12.96 12.71
C ALA A 182 -2.97 -13.36 11.23
N LEU A 183 -2.05 -12.77 10.45
CA LEU A 183 -1.89 -13.09 9.04
C LEU A 183 -1.11 -14.40 8.86
N GLU A 184 -1.63 -15.27 8.00
CA GLU A 184 -1.05 -16.56 7.67
C GLU A 184 -0.24 -16.42 6.38
N TRP A 185 1.08 -16.30 6.52
CA TRP A 185 2.01 -16.05 5.42
C TRP A 185 2.52 -17.35 4.78
N ASP A 186 2.85 -17.28 3.50
CA ASP A 186 3.69 -18.29 2.85
C ASP A 186 5.13 -18.31 3.44
N PRO A 187 5.91 -19.38 3.21
CA PRO A 187 7.27 -19.49 3.77
C PRO A 187 8.23 -18.38 3.32
N ALA A 188 8.00 -17.80 2.13
CA ALA A 188 8.83 -16.73 1.57
C ALA A 188 8.42 -15.32 2.05
N HIS A 189 7.35 -15.23 2.84
CA HIS A 189 6.75 -13.99 3.33
C HIS A 189 6.35 -13.02 2.20
N LEU A 190 5.84 -13.57 1.09
CA LEU A 190 5.43 -12.83 -0.11
C LEU A 190 3.92 -12.60 -0.14
N THR A 191 3.15 -13.62 0.22
CA THR A 191 1.69 -13.57 0.22
C THR A 191 1.10 -14.10 1.53
N ASN A 192 -0.11 -13.65 1.88
CA ASN A 192 -0.87 -14.20 3.00
C ASN A 192 -2.29 -14.64 2.59
N ARG A 193 -2.82 -15.66 3.29
CA ARG A 193 -4.13 -16.28 3.01
C ARG A 193 -5.28 -15.27 3.06
N GLN A 194 -5.18 -14.27 3.92
CA GLN A 194 -6.21 -13.24 4.12
C GLN A 194 -6.22 -12.17 3.01
N GLN A 195 -5.22 -12.17 2.11
CA GLN A 195 -4.99 -11.12 1.12
C GLN A 195 -5.09 -9.72 1.74
N CYS A 196 -4.40 -9.52 2.86
CA CYS A 196 -4.47 -8.30 3.65
C CYS A 196 -3.09 -7.67 3.78
N TYR A 197 -2.92 -6.53 3.13
CA TYR A 197 -1.65 -5.83 3.03
C TYR A 197 -1.81 -4.33 3.28
N CYS A 198 -0.67 -3.67 3.48
CA CYS A 198 -0.54 -2.22 3.53
C CYS A 198 -1.36 -1.52 4.62
N TYR A 199 -1.27 -0.19 4.74
CA TYR A 199 -2.11 0.58 5.64
C TYR A 199 -3.60 0.48 5.31
N CYS A 200 -3.95 0.18 4.06
CA CYS A 200 -5.35 0.11 3.62
C CYS A 200 -6.05 -1.21 3.98
N GLY A 201 -5.30 -2.28 4.32
CA GLY A 201 -5.85 -3.63 4.53
C GLY A 201 -6.36 -4.33 3.26
N GLY A 202 -6.03 -3.76 2.09
CA GLY A 202 -6.45 -4.23 0.78
C GLY A 202 -5.70 -5.49 0.30
N PRO A 203 -6.09 -6.01 -0.87
CA PRO A 203 -5.31 -7.03 -1.56
C PRO A 203 -4.05 -6.39 -2.16
N GLY A 204 -3.11 -7.20 -2.62
CA GLY A 204 -1.86 -6.74 -3.19
C GLY A 204 -1.02 -7.89 -3.75
N GLU A 205 -0.17 -7.57 -4.72
CA GLU A 205 0.83 -8.47 -5.28
C GLU A 205 2.21 -7.88 -5.01
N TRP A 206 3.04 -8.58 -4.25
CA TRP A 206 4.30 -8.05 -3.70
C TRP A 206 5.27 -7.51 -4.77
N ASN A 207 5.27 -8.14 -5.95
CA ASN A 207 6.10 -7.76 -7.10
C ASN A 207 5.47 -6.64 -7.93
N LEU A 208 4.21 -6.26 -7.67
CA LEU A 208 3.51 -5.22 -8.40
C LEU A 208 3.47 -3.90 -7.60
N LYS A 209 4.57 -3.14 -7.66
CA LYS A 209 4.68 -1.80 -7.04
C LYS A 209 4.38 -1.79 -5.54
N MET A 210 4.98 -2.71 -4.79
CA MET A 210 4.91 -2.73 -3.33
C MET A 210 6.31 -2.68 -2.70
N LEU A 211 6.41 -2.06 -1.53
CA LEU A 211 7.61 -2.05 -0.68
C LEU A 211 7.41 -2.95 0.54
N GLN A 212 8.44 -3.71 0.89
CA GLN A 212 8.44 -4.51 2.11
C GLN A 212 9.07 -3.71 3.26
N CYS A 213 8.36 -3.60 4.39
CA CYS A 213 8.91 -2.95 5.58
C CYS A 213 9.99 -3.83 6.22
N CYS A 214 11.19 -3.30 6.46
CA CYS A 214 12.30 -4.05 7.06
C CYS A 214 12.08 -4.42 8.53
N SER A 215 11.19 -3.72 9.24
CA SER A 215 10.91 -3.95 10.67
C SER A 215 9.79 -4.97 10.90
N CYS A 216 8.74 -4.97 10.07
CA CYS A 216 7.57 -5.83 10.28
C CYS A 216 7.26 -6.81 9.13
N ALA A 217 8.08 -6.82 8.08
CA ALA A 217 7.99 -7.67 6.89
C ALA A 217 6.69 -7.56 6.06
N GLN A 218 5.73 -6.74 6.48
CA GLN A 218 4.51 -6.43 5.71
C GLN A 218 4.82 -5.66 4.41
N TRP A 219 3.97 -5.85 3.40
CA TRP A 219 4.03 -5.19 2.10
C TRP A 219 3.11 -3.97 2.04
N PHE A 220 3.58 -2.90 1.38
CA PHE A 220 2.89 -1.62 1.28
C PHE A 220 2.85 -1.10 -0.17
N HIS A 221 1.66 -0.78 -0.67
CA HIS A 221 1.47 -0.25 -2.03
C HIS A 221 2.19 1.07 -2.26
N GLU A 222 2.81 1.24 -3.43
CA GLU A 222 3.32 2.52 -3.94
C GLU A 222 2.30 3.64 -3.69
N ALA A 223 1.06 3.43 -4.11
CA ALA A 223 0.00 4.43 -4.04
C ALA A 223 -0.42 4.84 -2.63
N CYS A 224 -0.04 4.06 -1.61
CA CYS A 224 -0.32 4.33 -0.20
C CYS A 224 0.88 4.96 0.56
N THR A 225 2.07 4.98 -0.05
CA THR A 225 3.28 5.57 0.54
C THR A 225 3.38 7.07 0.25
N GLN A 226 4.04 7.84 1.11
CA GLN A 226 4.27 9.28 0.97
C GLN A 226 5.77 9.64 0.88
N CYS A 227 6.65 8.63 0.88
CA CYS A 227 8.10 8.81 0.92
C CYS A 227 8.82 8.74 -0.44
N LEU A 228 8.19 8.19 -1.48
CA LEU A 228 8.83 7.93 -2.78
C LEU A 228 9.05 9.22 -3.59
N SER A 229 10.26 9.43 -4.13
CA SER A 229 10.55 10.54 -5.05
C SER A 229 10.12 10.25 -6.50
N LYS A 230 10.10 8.98 -6.90
CA LYS A 230 9.73 8.48 -8.23
C LYS A 230 8.85 7.23 -8.09
N PRO A 231 8.01 6.90 -9.09
CA PRO A 231 7.26 5.64 -9.11
C PRO A 231 8.19 4.42 -9.08
N LEU A 232 7.71 3.32 -8.50
CA LEU A 232 8.43 2.05 -8.46
C LEU A 232 8.37 1.33 -9.82
N LEU A 233 9.43 0.61 -10.16
CA LEU A 233 9.32 -0.43 -11.19
C LEU A 233 8.69 -1.69 -10.60
N TYR A 234 8.05 -2.51 -11.42
CA TYR A 234 7.66 -3.86 -11.02
C TYR A 234 8.88 -4.69 -10.64
N GLY A 235 8.76 -5.47 -9.56
CA GLY A 235 9.83 -6.31 -9.01
C GLY A 235 10.93 -5.56 -8.27
N ASP A 236 10.89 -4.24 -8.19
CA ASP A 236 11.98 -3.45 -7.62
C ASP A 236 12.02 -3.51 -6.08
N ARG A 237 12.93 -4.34 -5.58
CA ARG A 237 13.22 -4.53 -4.15
C ARG A 237 14.50 -3.82 -3.69
N PHE A 238 15.09 -2.94 -4.50
CA PHE A 238 16.31 -2.22 -4.15
C PHE A 238 16.01 -1.02 -3.24
N TYR A 239 15.34 -1.27 -2.12
CA TYR A 239 14.95 -0.28 -1.14
C TYR A 239 15.09 -0.82 0.28
N VAL A 240 15.54 0.03 1.19
CA VAL A 240 15.30 -0.14 2.63
C VAL A 240 14.13 0.75 2.98
N PHE A 241 13.00 0.15 3.37
CA PHE A 241 11.77 0.85 3.67
C PHE A 241 11.31 0.51 5.09
N GLU A 242 10.87 1.51 5.83
CA GLU A 242 10.24 1.35 7.14
C GLU A 242 8.91 2.12 7.18
N CYS A 243 7.83 1.41 7.54
CA CYS A 243 6.47 1.92 7.46
C CYS A 243 6.10 2.83 8.64
N CYS A 244 5.06 3.65 8.48
CA CYS A 244 4.58 4.59 9.51
C CYS A 244 4.28 3.93 10.87
N VAL A 245 3.81 2.68 10.85
CA VAL A 245 3.47 1.92 12.07
C VAL A 245 4.73 1.57 12.86
N CYS A 246 5.84 1.25 12.16
CA CYS A 246 7.10 0.89 12.81
C CYS A 246 7.89 2.13 13.24
N THR A 247 7.88 3.20 12.43
CA THR A 247 8.54 4.46 12.79
C THR A 247 7.77 5.26 13.85
N GLY A 248 6.47 5.00 14.04
CA GLY A 248 5.59 5.83 14.86
C GLY A 248 5.34 7.23 14.27
N GLY A 249 5.62 7.41 12.98
CA GLY A 249 5.61 8.72 12.32
C GLY A 249 5.69 8.60 10.79
N PRO A 250 6.33 9.57 10.09
CA PRO A 250 6.60 9.47 8.67
C PRO A 250 7.38 8.19 8.30
N GLU A 251 7.16 7.69 7.09
CA GLU A 251 7.95 6.58 6.51
C GLU A 251 9.41 6.97 6.34
N SER A 252 10.29 5.97 6.44
CA SER A 252 11.69 6.08 6.01
C SER A 252 11.89 5.23 4.75
N VAL A 253 12.58 5.79 3.75
CA VAL A 253 12.92 5.06 2.53
C VAL A 253 14.33 5.42 2.08
N ARG A 254 15.10 4.41 1.69
CA ARG A 254 16.44 4.59 1.11
C ARG A 254 16.59 3.68 -0.10
N ARG A 255 16.92 4.26 -1.26
CA ARG A 255 17.30 3.53 -2.47
C ARG A 255 18.63 2.81 -2.24
N LEU A 256 18.71 1.53 -2.59
CA LEU A 256 19.96 0.77 -2.59
C LEU A 256 20.69 0.97 -3.92
N PRO A 257 22.03 0.96 -3.93
CA PRO A 257 22.80 1.05 -5.16
C PRO A 257 22.52 -0.15 -6.07
N LEU A 258 22.49 0.09 -7.38
CA LEU A 258 22.29 -0.93 -8.40
C LEU A 258 23.59 -1.18 -9.16
N ARG A 259 23.77 -2.41 -9.63
CA ARG A 259 24.75 -2.74 -10.67
C ARG A 259 24.03 -2.83 -12.02
N TRP A 260 24.78 -2.78 -13.12
CA TRP A 260 24.21 -2.90 -14.46
C TRP A 260 23.38 -4.17 -14.70
N VAL A 261 23.77 -5.30 -14.09
CA VAL A 261 22.96 -6.53 -14.12
C VAL A 261 21.61 -6.37 -13.43
N ASP A 262 21.55 -5.59 -12.36
CA ASP A 262 20.32 -5.32 -11.62
C ASP A 262 19.42 -4.36 -12.43
N VAL A 263 20.02 -3.35 -13.08
CA VAL A 263 19.32 -2.43 -13.99
C VAL A 263 18.68 -3.19 -15.16
N ALA A 264 19.47 -4.02 -15.86
CA ALA A 264 18.97 -4.86 -16.95
C ALA A 264 17.83 -5.77 -16.47
N HIS A 265 17.98 -6.37 -15.29
CA HIS A 265 16.96 -7.25 -14.72
C HIS A 265 15.65 -6.52 -14.45
N LEU A 266 15.71 -5.36 -13.80
CA LEU A 266 14.53 -4.58 -13.46
C LEU A 266 13.80 -4.08 -14.71
N ILE A 267 14.54 -3.61 -15.71
CA ILE A 267 13.93 -3.15 -16.98
C ILE A 267 13.22 -4.30 -17.67
N LEU A 268 13.88 -5.45 -17.85
CA LEU A 268 13.28 -6.61 -18.49
C LEU A 268 12.06 -7.12 -17.71
N TYR A 269 12.16 -7.21 -16.39
CA TYR A 269 11.06 -7.64 -15.54
C TYR A 269 9.87 -6.67 -15.66
N HIS A 270 10.14 -5.37 -15.60
CA HIS A 270 9.12 -4.34 -15.74
C HIS A 270 8.40 -4.43 -17.09
N LEU A 271 9.16 -4.48 -18.18
CA LEU A 271 8.62 -4.61 -19.53
C LEU A 271 7.82 -5.92 -19.70
N SER A 272 8.29 -7.02 -19.13
CA SER A 272 7.59 -8.33 -19.17
C SER A 272 6.19 -8.25 -18.57
N ILE A 273 6.04 -7.54 -17.45
CA ILE A 273 4.74 -7.33 -16.79
C ILE A 273 3.87 -6.35 -17.59
N CYS A 274 4.42 -5.22 -18.03
CA CYS A 274 3.69 -4.20 -18.78
C CYS A 274 3.14 -4.72 -20.12
N CYS A 275 3.98 -5.42 -20.88
CA CYS A 275 3.68 -5.85 -22.24
C CYS A 275 3.12 -7.28 -22.30
N LYS A 276 3.15 -8.04 -21.20
CA LYS A 276 2.72 -9.44 -21.11
C LYS A 276 3.40 -10.33 -22.18
N LYS A 277 4.69 -10.12 -22.41
CA LYS A 277 5.52 -10.89 -23.36
C LYS A 277 6.91 -11.19 -22.78
N LYS A 278 7.58 -12.21 -23.33
CA LYS A 278 8.88 -12.72 -22.83
C LYS A 278 10.10 -12.06 -23.48
N TYR A 279 10.04 -11.76 -24.77
CA TYR A 279 11.18 -11.26 -25.55
C TYR A 279 11.01 -9.78 -25.92
N PHE A 280 12.12 -9.04 -25.84
CA PHE A 280 12.18 -7.61 -26.10
C PHE A 280 13.38 -7.30 -26.98
N ASP A 281 13.16 -6.50 -28.01
CA ASP A 281 14.24 -6.00 -28.85
C ASP A 281 15.09 -4.99 -28.07
N PHE A 282 16.41 -5.16 -28.09
CA PHE A 282 17.31 -4.34 -27.30
C PHE A 282 17.30 -2.86 -27.73
N GLU A 283 17.32 -2.60 -29.04
CA GLU A 283 17.42 -1.24 -29.60
C GLU A 283 16.08 -0.54 -29.73
N ARG A 284 15.01 -1.31 -29.93
CA ARG A 284 13.66 -0.77 -30.16
C ARG A 284 12.80 -0.72 -28.90
N GLU A 285 13.14 -1.47 -27.85
CA GLU A 285 12.30 -1.55 -26.65
C GLU A 285 13.08 -1.31 -25.35
N ILE A 286 14.16 -2.07 -25.12
CA ILE A 286 14.91 -1.99 -23.85
C ILE A 286 15.62 -0.64 -23.69
N LEU A 287 16.40 -0.23 -24.70
CA LEU A 287 17.15 1.03 -24.67
C LEU A 287 16.27 2.28 -24.69
N PRO A 288 15.21 2.36 -25.52
CA PRO A 288 14.26 3.47 -25.45
C PRO A 288 13.65 3.59 -24.05
N PHE A 289 13.19 2.48 -23.47
CA PHE A 289 12.66 2.49 -22.10
C PHE A 289 13.68 3.01 -21.09
N ALA A 290 14.91 2.50 -21.11
CA ALA A 290 15.98 2.92 -20.21
C ALA A 290 16.26 4.43 -20.35
N SER A 291 16.34 4.92 -21.59
CA SER A 291 16.66 6.31 -21.90
C SER A 291 15.53 7.26 -21.46
N GLU A 292 14.28 6.91 -21.75
CA GLU A 292 13.11 7.71 -21.39
C GLU A 292 12.87 7.75 -19.88
N ASN A 293 13.32 6.71 -19.17
CA ASN A 293 13.09 6.57 -17.73
C ASN A 293 14.33 6.72 -16.87
N TRP A 294 15.47 7.19 -17.43
CA TRP A 294 16.78 7.19 -16.76
C TRP A 294 16.74 7.76 -15.34
N ASP A 295 16.14 8.94 -15.17
CA ASP A 295 16.00 9.60 -13.87
C ASP A 295 15.02 8.89 -12.92
N ASN A 296 14.05 8.15 -13.47
CA ASN A 296 13.07 7.38 -12.70
C ASN A 296 13.66 6.06 -12.20
N LEU A 297 14.71 5.54 -12.83
CA LEU A 297 15.40 4.31 -12.42
C LEU A 297 16.19 4.48 -11.10
N LEU A 298 16.46 5.73 -10.69
CA LEU A 298 17.18 6.09 -9.46
C LEU A 298 18.49 5.29 -9.31
N LEU A 299 19.37 5.47 -10.30
CA LEU A 299 20.55 4.62 -10.54
C LEU A 299 21.74 4.88 -9.60
N GLY A 300 21.66 5.87 -8.71
CA GLY A 300 22.78 6.24 -7.84
C GLY A 300 24.00 6.62 -8.66
N GLU A 301 25.19 6.11 -8.31
CA GLU A 301 26.46 6.40 -8.99
C GLU A 301 26.44 6.08 -10.50
N LEU A 302 25.59 5.14 -10.95
CA LEU A 302 25.49 4.81 -12.38
C LEU A 302 24.80 5.92 -13.20
N SER A 303 24.11 6.88 -12.57
CA SER A 303 23.44 7.99 -13.28
C SER A 303 24.41 8.84 -14.10
N ASP A 304 25.66 8.93 -13.65
CA ASP A 304 26.70 9.77 -14.23
C ASP A 304 27.41 9.10 -15.42
N THR A 305 27.01 7.87 -15.77
CA THR A 305 27.57 7.14 -16.92
C THR A 305 27.28 7.91 -18.21
N PRO A 306 28.31 8.22 -19.03
CA PRO A 306 28.12 8.90 -20.31
C PRO A 306 27.17 8.13 -21.23
N LYS A 307 26.26 8.84 -21.93
CA LYS A 307 25.25 8.21 -22.81
C LYS A 307 25.84 7.20 -23.80
N ARG A 308 27.02 7.50 -24.35
CA ARG A 308 27.73 6.59 -25.28
C ARG A 308 28.11 5.24 -24.68
N ASP A 309 28.29 5.20 -23.35
CA ASP A 309 28.74 4.02 -22.61
C ASP A 309 27.55 3.26 -21.97
N GLN A 310 26.38 3.90 -21.83
CA GLN A 310 25.18 3.27 -21.27
C GLN A 310 24.73 2.04 -22.10
N TYR A 311 24.76 2.17 -23.44
CA TYR A 311 24.45 1.08 -24.38
C TYR A 311 25.33 -0.15 -24.13
N SER A 312 26.65 0.06 -24.12
CA SER A 312 27.62 -1.04 -24.04
C SER A 312 27.57 -1.73 -22.69
N GLN A 313 27.34 -0.98 -21.61
CA GLN A 313 27.19 -1.53 -20.26
C GLN A 313 25.92 -2.38 -20.12
N LEU A 314 24.79 -1.89 -20.64
CA LEU A 314 23.52 -2.62 -20.56
C LEU A 314 23.55 -3.88 -21.44
N LEU A 315 24.10 -3.79 -22.65
CA LEU A 315 24.27 -4.93 -23.54
C LEU A 315 25.22 -5.97 -22.94
N SER A 316 26.33 -5.53 -22.35
CA SER A 316 27.28 -6.39 -21.64
C SER A 316 26.62 -7.13 -20.48
N ALA A 317 25.80 -6.43 -19.68
CA ALA A 317 25.07 -7.03 -18.57
C ALA A 317 24.08 -8.11 -19.03
N LEU A 318 23.36 -7.88 -20.13
CA LEU A 318 22.44 -8.85 -20.73
C LEU A 318 23.16 -10.07 -21.31
N SER A 319 24.35 -9.86 -21.87
CA SER A 319 25.10 -10.93 -22.57
C SER A 319 25.94 -11.80 -21.64
N SER A 320 26.35 -11.26 -20.50
CA SER A 320 27.25 -11.93 -19.56
C SER A 320 26.54 -12.85 -18.55
N HIS A 321 25.21 -12.79 -18.44
CA HIS A 321 24.43 -13.51 -17.42
C HIS A 321 23.43 -14.49 -18.04
N LYS A 322 23.95 -15.55 -18.69
CA LYS A 322 23.14 -16.59 -19.37
C LYS A 322 22.29 -17.44 -18.42
N ASP A 323 22.60 -17.43 -17.12
CA ASP A 323 21.79 -18.04 -16.07
C ASP A 323 20.46 -17.29 -15.83
N ARG A 324 20.40 -16.02 -16.23
CA ARG A 324 19.23 -15.14 -16.05
C ARG A 324 18.50 -14.86 -17.36
N TRP A 325 19.20 -14.84 -18.49
CA TRP A 325 18.68 -14.36 -19.77
C TRP A 325 18.83 -15.37 -20.89
N GLU A 326 17.75 -15.58 -21.65
CA GLU A 326 17.78 -16.26 -22.93
C GLU A 326 17.98 -15.24 -24.06
N GLN A 327 18.99 -15.44 -24.90
CA GLN A 327 19.21 -14.66 -26.12
C GLN A 327 18.77 -15.47 -27.33
N LEU A 328 17.88 -14.90 -28.13
CA LEU A 328 17.55 -15.41 -29.46
C LEU A 328 18.33 -14.54 -30.46
N LEU A 329 19.18 -15.20 -31.24
CA LEU A 329 19.98 -14.58 -32.30
C LEU A 329 19.12 -14.21 -33.51
#